data_AF-A0A534W9G0-F1
#
_entry.id   AF-A0A534W9G0-F1
#
_cell.length_a   1.000
_cell.length_b   1.000
_cell.length_c   1.000
_cell.angle_alpha   90.00
_cell.angle_beta   90.00
_cell.angle_gamma   90.00
#
_symmetry.space_group_name_H-M   'P 1'
#
loop_
_entity.id
_entity.type
_entity.pdbx_description
1 polymer ?
#
loop_
_entity_poly.entity_id
_entity_poly.type
_entity_poly.pdbx_seq_one_letter_code
_entity_poly.pdbx_strand_id
1 'polypeptide(L)'
;MRSTRHPLLALAALACACDPQADGKYLGEPLASFDGYVSRAGVAPLEAAMLWQRGPPPSSNDQELATRAPVQTGFPARFTLNLYQPPPAAARRTLSPGEVPYARGNAGAVPYGIAADAAGALPASPPNAAAYGIDPNHWIIYLPSDVPPGSLMEWWLSAALPAGFHLLRVSAVDTTCIPAAQLNACAANLAGRGIPDDGTANPGTARSFCRAPYRLSVPLPGEQLVLDLGTVGLGPAAGSGAPCPP
;
A
#
# COMPACT_ATOMS: atom_id res chain seq x y z
N MET A 1 -42.82 51.03 47.87
CA MET A 1 -43.58 50.08 47.02
C MET A 1 -42.70 49.67 45.84
N ARG A 2 -42.56 48.35 45.62
CA ARG A 2 -42.10 47.64 44.38
C ARG A 2 -40.65 47.95 43.93
N SER A 3 -39.67 47.07 44.14
CA SER A 3 -39.48 45.72 43.57
C SER A 3 -39.54 45.70 42.05
N THR A 4 -38.38 45.56 41.41
CA THR A 4 -38.27 44.81 40.15
C THR A 4 -36.90 44.15 40.08
N ARG A 5 -36.94 42.82 40.22
CA ARG A 5 -35.87 41.87 39.91
C ARG A 5 -35.66 41.85 38.39
N HIS A 6 -34.45 41.59 37.91
CA HIS A 6 -34.08 40.32 37.28
C HIS A 6 -32.55 40.26 37.04
N PRO A 7 -31.91 39.12 37.33
CA PRO A 7 -30.48 38.90 37.17
C PRO A 7 -30.18 38.53 35.71
N LEU A 8 -29.18 39.16 35.10
CA LEU A 8 -28.63 38.70 33.84
C LEU A 8 -27.64 37.57 34.11
N LEU A 9 -27.97 36.42 33.52
CA LEU A 9 -27.32 35.13 33.66
C LEU A 9 -25.83 35.17 33.37
N ALA A 10 -25.13 34.31 34.10
CA ALA A 10 -23.72 33.97 33.98
C ALA A 10 -23.32 33.58 32.54
N LEU A 11 -22.49 34.41 31.91
CA LEU A 11 -21.59 34.01 30.83
C LEU A 11 -20.28 33.55 31.48
N ALA A 12 -20.18 32.28 31.87
CA ALA A 12 -18.94 31.68 32.32
C ALA A 12 -18.90 30.20 31.88
N ALA A 13 -17.74 29.79 31.37
CA ALA A 13 -17.37 28.43 30.92
C ALA A 13 -17.55 28.08 29.43
N LEU A 14 -17.04 28.94 28.54
CA LEU A 14 -16.38 28.48 27.30
C LEU A 14 -14.86 28.64 27.49
N ALA A 15 -14.35 28.03 28.56
CA ALA A 15 -12.92 27.84 28.72
C ALA A 15 -12.56 26.51 28.04
N CYS A 16 -11.68 26.61 27.05
CA CYS A 16 -11.00 25.54 26.34
C CYS A 16 -10.88 24.25 27.16
N ALA A 17 -11.68 23.24 26.81
CA ALA A 17 -11.36 21.85 27.11
C ALA A 17 -10.24 21.40 26.14
N CYS A 18 -9.04 21.98 26.31
CA CYS A 18 -7.82 21.30 25.90
C CYS A 18 -7.51 20.35 27.04
N ASP A 19 -7.87 19.09 26.85
CA ASP A 19 -7.60 18.03 27.80
C ASP A 19 -6.08 17.97 28.08
N PRO A 20 -5.61 18.12 29.33
CA PRO A 20 -4.19 17.97 29.66
C PRO A 20 -3.71 16.51 29.54
N GLN A 21 -4.58 15.58 29.13
CA GLN A 21 -4.28 14.16 29.00
C GLN A 21 -3.72 13.72 27.64
N ALA A 22 -3.54 14.63 26.68
CA ALA A 22 -2.69 14.34 25.53
C ALA A 22 -1.23 14.36 26.00
N ASP A 23 -0.75 13.25 26.55
CA ASP A 23 0.68 13.05 26.68
C ASP A 23 1.31 13.17 25.28
N GLY A 24 2.58 13.59 25.19
CA GLY A 24 3.27 13.77 23.90
C GLY A 24 3.45 12.48 23.10
N LYS A 25 2.80 11.37 23.50
CA LYS A 25 2.83 10.06 22.85
C LYS A 25 1.55 9.76 22.07
N TYR A 26 0.47 10.52 22.25
CA TYR A 26 -0.72 10.37 21.41
C TYR A 26 -0.44 10.85 19.99
N LEU A 27 -0.58 9.94 19.02
CA LEU A 27 -0.32 10.20 17.59
C LEU A 27 -1.55 10.63 16.81
N GLY A 28 -2.72 10.79 17.46
CA GLY A 28 -4.01 10.95 16.79
C GLY A 28 -4.67 9.60 16.47
N GLU A 29 -5.87 9.67 15.88
CA GLU A 29 -6.54 8.49 15.32
C GLU A 29 -5.83 8.03 14.03
N PRO A 30 -5.67 6.72 13.81
CA PRO A 30 -5.10 6.21 12.58
C PRO A 30 -6.00 6.53 11.39
N LEU A 31 -5.40 6.96 10.28
CA LEU A 31 -6.06 7.14 8.98
C LEU A 31 -6.44 5.80 8.34
N ALA A 32 -5.68 4.75 8.67
CA ALA A 32 -5.97 3.37 8.29
C ALA A 32 -5.27 2.38 9.24
N SER A 33 -5.86 1.21 9.39
CA SER A 33 -5.32 0.10 10.16
C SER A 33 -5.36 -1.17 9.33
N PHE A 34 -4.25 -1.91 9.31
CA PHE A 34 -4.15 -3.18 8.61
C PHE A 34 -3.69 -4.27 9.56
N ASP A 35 -4.50 -5.31 9.68
CA ASP A 35 -4.14 -6.49 10.44
C ASP A 35 -3.25 -7.41 9.60
N GLY A 36 -2.29 -8.04 10.27
CA GLY A 36 -1.43 -9.00 9.65
C GLY A 36 -0.87 -10.03 10.63
N TYR A 37 -0.22 -11.03 10.06
CA TYR A 37 0.50 -12.01 10.82
C TYR A 37 1.82 -12.39 10.16
N VAL A 38 2.73 -12.87 10.98
CA VAL A 38 4.00 -13.45 10.56
C VAL A 38 3.74 -14.94 10.34
N SER A 39 4.05 -15.44 9.13
CA SER A 39 3.84 -16.83 8.70
C SER A 39 5.09 -17.72 8.79
N ARG A 40 6.26 -17.11 9.07
CA ARG A 40 7.48 -17.81 9.50
C ARG A 40 8.34 -16.88 10.34
N ALA A 41 8.95 -17.36 11.43
CA ALA A 41 9.86 -16.54 12.25
C ALA A 41 11.27 -16.41 11.62
N GLY A 42 11.90 -15.24 11.76
CA GLY A 42 13.28 -14.95 11.34
C GLY A 42 14.28 -14.92 12.50
N VAL A 43 15.55 -14.61 12.21
CA VAL A 43 16.61 -14.47 13.22
C VAL A 43 16.59 -13.03 13.78
N ALA A 44 16.49 -12.87 15.10
CA ALA A 44 16.47 -11.61 15.88
C ALA A 44 15.08 -10.94 16.03
N PRO A 45 14.88 -9.98 16.97
CA PRO A 45 13.58 -9.34 17.16
C PRO A 45 13.27 -8.44 15.97
N LEU A 46 12.12 -8.68 15.34
CA LEU A 46 11.64 -7.97 14.17
C LEU A 46 10.35 -7.22 14.51
N GLU A 47 10.12 -6.11 13.83
CA GLU A 47 8.86 -5.36 13.85
C GLU A 47 8.23 -5.39 12.46
N ALA A 48 6.91 -5.32 12.41
CA ALA A 48 6.21 -5.08 11.17
C ALA A 48 6.30 -3.59 10.86
N ALA A 49 6.52 -3.25 9.60
CA ALA A 49 6.67 -1.90 9.11
C ALA A 49 5.89 -1.72 7.82
N MET A 50 5.34 -0.52 7.63
CA MET A 50 4.86 -0.09 6.31
C MET A 50 5.97 0.66 5.60
N LEU A 51 6.23 0.28 4.35
CA LEU A 51 7.34 0.78 3.54
C LEU A 51 6.80 1.38 2.24
N TRP A 52 6.89 2.71 2.09
CA TRP A 52 6.52 3.41 0.86
C TRP A 52 7.60 3.23 -0.21
N GLN A 53 7.22 3.01 -1.46
CA GLN A 53 8.17 2.92 -2.57
C GLN A 53 8.25 4.24 -3.32
N ARG A 54 9.44 4.85 -3.39
CA ARG A 54 9.62 6.20 -3.96
C ARG A 54 10.15 6.23 -5.37
N GLY A 55 10.10 5.14 -6.15
CA GLY A 55 10.60 5.16 -7.53
C GLY A 55 10.45 3.85 -8.31
N PRO A 56 10.40 3.97 -9.66
CA PRO A 56 10.33 2.83 -10.55
C PRO A 56 11.73 2.37 -11.02
N PRO A 57 11.96 1.05 -11.23
CA PRO A 57 11.11 -0.05 -10.78
C PRO A 57 11.12 -0.17 -9.24
N PRO A 58 10.11 -0.83 -8.65
CA PRO A 58 10.08 -1.08 -7.21
C PRO A 58 11.37 -1.81 -6.81
N SER A 59 12.12 -1.24 -5.87
CA SER A 59 13.29 -1.90 -5.30
C SER A 59 13.30 -1.71 -3.78
N SER A 60 14.06 -2.55 -3.07
CA SER A 60 14.27 -2.39 -1.63
C SER A 60 15.00 -1.09 -1.28
N ASN A 61 15.84 -0.60 -2.20
CA ASN A 61 16.66 0.60 -2.02
C ASN A 61 15.84 1.89 -2.11
N ASP A 62 14.57 1.76 -2.50
CA ASP A 62 13.67 2.88 -2.68
C ASP A 62 12.50 2.86 -1.70
N GLN A 63 12.75 2.33 -0.50
CA GLN A 63 11.77 2.22 0.56
C GLN A 63 11.95 3.33 1.60
N GLU A 64 10.83 3.92 2.02
CA GLU A 64 10.77 4.86 3.13
C GLU A 64 9.83 4.33 4.20
N LEU A 65 10.30 4.30 5.45
CA LEU A 65 9.53 3.81 6.58
C LEU A 65 8.39 4.77 6.92
N ALA A 66 7.16 4.28 6.86
CA ALA A 66 5.95 5.05 7.15
C ALA A 66 5.53 4.94 8.62
N THR A 67 5.40 3.71 9.11
CA THR A 67 5.00 3.38 10.48
C THR A 67 5.62 2.06 10.88
N ARG A 68 5.65 1.78 12.18
CA ARG A 68 6.05 0.50 12.76
C ARG A 68 4.93 0.00 13.66
N ALA A 69 4.76 -1.32 13.69
CA ALA A 69 3.90 -2.00 14.64
C ALA A 69 4.71 -3.06 15.40
N PRO A 70 4.59 -3.10 16.73
CA PRO A 70 5.16 -4.18 17.51
C PRO A 70 4.50 -5.49 17.08
N VAL A 71 5.32 -6.52 16.88
CA VAL A 71 4.86 -7.89 16.59
C VAL A 71 4.67 -8.60 17.93
N GLN A 72 3.49 -9.18 18.16
CA GLN A 72 3.22 -9.94 19.38
C GLN A 72 4.11 -11.19 19.44
N THR A 73 4.61 -11.57 20.62
CA THR A 73 5.44 -12.77 20.78
C THR A 73 4.65 -14.06 20.56
N GLY A 74 5.28 -15.07 19.95
CA GLY A 74 4.68 -16.39 19.71
C GLY A 74 4.22 -16.54 18.26
N PHE A 75 4.48 -17.70 17.66
CA PHE A 75 4.23 -17.94 16.24
C PHE A 75 2.94 -18.77 16.03
N PRO A 76 2.00 -18.39 15.13
CA PRO A 76 2.01 -17.19 14.29
C PRO A 76 1.86 -15.91 15.12
N ALA A 77 2.69 -14.92 14.82
CA ALA A 77 2.70 -13.65 15.53
C ALA A 77 1.78 -12.66 14.82
N ARG A 78 0.94 -11.94 15.58
CA ARG A 78 0.02 -10.94 15.02
C ARG A 78 0.55 -9.53 15.17
N PHE A 79 0.17 -8.66 14.25
CA PHE A 79 0.45 -7.24 14.30
C PHE A 79 -0.70 -6.44 13.67
N THR A 80 -0.79 -5.17 14.04
CA THR A 80 -1.70 -4.20 13.41
C THR A 80 -0.89 -2.98 13.02
N LEU A 81 -0.78 -2.69 11.72
CA LEU A 81 -0.12 -1.50 11.19
C LEU A 81 -1.09 -0.33 11.16
N ASN A 82 -0.84 0.66 12.01
CA ASN A 82 -1.60 1.91 12.07
C ASN A 82 -0.87 3.00 11.29
N LEU A 83 -1.52 3.54 10.25
CA LEU A 83 -1.02 4.67 9.47
C LEU A 83 -1.63 5.96 9.98
N TYR A 84 -0.80 6.83 10.54
CA TYR A 84 -1.22 8.13 11.08
C TYR A 84 -1.01 9.28 10.10
N GLN A 85 -0.20 9.07 9.06
CA GLN A 85 0.18 10.11 8.11
C GLN A 85 -0.01 9.62 6.67
N PRO A 86 -0.39 10.52 5.74
CA PRO A 86 -0.38 10.20 4.32
C PRO A 86 1.05 9.91 3.84
N PRO A 87 1.19 9.21 2.70
CA PRO A 87 2.50 9.00 2.09
C PRO A 87 3.20 10.32 1.78
N PRO A 88 4.55 10.36 1.88
CA PRO A 88 5.35 11.51 1.49
C PRO A 88 5.12 11.81 0.00
N ALA A 89 5.23 13.09 -0.38
CA ALA A 89 5.01 13.51 -1.76
C ALA A 89 5.93 12.77 -2.76
N ALA A 90 7.16 12.47 -2.34
CA ALA A 90 8.14 11.73 -3.13
C ALA A 90 7.71 10.29 -3.48
N ALA A 91 6.79 9.70 -2.72
CA ALA A 91 6.22 8.38 -3.00
C ALA A 91 5.01 8.41 -3.94
N ARG A 92 4.46 9.60 -4.25
CA ARG A 92 3.29 9.73 -5.14
C ARG A 92 3.69 9.56 -6.60
N ARG A 93 2.83 8.90 -7.37
CA ARG A 93 3.02 8.53 -8.77
C ARG A 93 1.71 8.70 -9.53
N THR A 94 1.79 8.71 -10.84
CA THR A 94 0.63 8.72 -11.75
C THR A 94 0.82 7.60 -12.76
N LEU A 95 -0.22 6.83 -13.05
CA LEU A 95 -0.15 5.77 -14.08
C LEU A 95 0.08 6.34 -15.48
N SER A 96 -0.59 7.46 -15.76
CA SER A 96 -0.54 8.20 -17.02
C SER A 96 -0.86 9.68 -16.73
N PRO A 97 -0.47 10.64 -17.58
CA PRO A 97 -0.90 12.03 -17.43
C PRO A 97 -2.43 12.14 -17.33
N GLY A 98 -2.91 12.91 -16.34
CA GLY A 98 -4.34 13.11 -16.09
C GLY A 98 -5.01 12.07 -15.19
N GLU A 99 -4.35 10.94 -14.90
CA GLU A 99 -4.86 9.95 -13.94
C GLU A 99 -4.66 10.41 -12.49
N VAL A 100 -5.49 9.88 -11.59
CA VAL A 100 -5.39 10.12 -10.15
C VAL A 100 -4.00 9.74 -9.65
N PRO A 101 -3.30 10.61 -8.90
CA PRO A 101 -2.04 10.22 -8.27
C PRO A 101 -2.26 9.11 -7.24
N TYR A 102 -1.29 8.24 -7.06
CA TYR A 102 -1.33 7.19 -6.04
C TYR A 102 0.01 7.06 -5.35
N ALA A 103 0.04 6.54 -4.13
CA ALA A 103 1.27 6.00 -3.56
C ALA A 103 1.07 4.51 -3.28
N ARG A 104 2.17 3.75 -3.36
CA ARG A 104 2.17 2.32 -3.09
C ARG A 104 3.20 2.01 -2.04
N GLY A 105 2.83 1.15 -1.10
CA GLY A 105 3.79 0.51 -0.22
C GLY A 105 3.41 -0.93 0.09
N ASN A 106 4.28 -1.56 0.86
CA ASN A 106 4.16 -2.94 1.28
C ASN A 106 4.40 -3.02 2.80
N ALA A 107 3.77 -4.01 3.43
CA ALA A 107 4.22 -4.44 4.74
C ALA A 107 5.56 -5.17 4.60
N GLY A 108 6.47 -4.92 5.54
CA GLY A 108 7.73 -5.64 5.64
C GLY A 108 8.15 -5.84 7.09
N ALA A 109 9.06 -6.77 7.31
CA ALA A 109 9.72 -6.98 8.58
C ALA A 109 11.04 -6.24 8.59
N VAL A 110 11.24 -5.43 9.62
CA VAL A 110 12.44 -4.63 9.84
C VAL A 110 13.04 -4.95 11.21
N PRO A 111 14.33 -4.67 11.43
CA PRO A 111 14.95 -4.84 12.73
C PRO A 111 14.26 -3.95 13.75
N TYR A 112 14.05 -4.48 14.96
CA TYR A 112 13.49 -3.72 16.06
C TYR A 112 14.26 -2.40 16.28
N GLY A 113 13.55 -1.27 16.30
CA GLY A 113 14.15 0.03 16.57
C GLY A 113 14.96 0.65 15.42
N ILE A 114 14.84 0.14 14.18
CA ILE A 114 15.51 0.74 13.02
C ILE A 114 15.13 2.22 12.85
N ALA A 115 16.12 3.06 12.54
CA ALA A 115 15.90 4.46 12.17
C ALA A 115 15.09 4.55 10.86
N ALA A 116 14.20 5.54 10.74
CA ALA A 116 13.28 5.62 9.61
C ALA A 116 13.99 5.79 8.25
N ASP A 117 15.11 6.49 8.24
CA ASP A 117 15.99 6.71 7.09
C ASP A 117 16.88 5.50 6.76
N ALA A 118 17.07 4.58 7.70
CA ALA A 118 17.87 3.37 7.52
C ALA A 118 17.10 2.22 6.85
N ALA A 119 15.76 2.28 6.78
CA ALA A 119 14.93 1.24 6.18
C ALA A 119 15.24 1.02 4.68
N GLY A 120 15.52 2.09 3.93
CA GLY A 120 15.91 2.00 2.52
C GLY A 120 17.31 1.41 2.28
N ALA A 121 18.12 1.22 3.32
CA ALA A 121 19.44 0.58 3.23
C ALA A 121 19.39 -0.92 3.57
N LEU A 122 18.19 -1.47 3.83
CA LEU A 122 18.05 -2.88 4.15
C LEU A 122 18.41 -3.77 2.95
N PRO A 123 19.11 -4.89 3.18
CA PRO A 123 19.51 -5.79 2.10
C PRO A 123 18.33 -6.30 1.26
N ALA A 124 18.47 -6.19 -0.07
CA ALA A 124 17.47 -6.57 -1.06
C ALA A 124 17.42 -8.07 -1.40
N SER A 125 18.52 -8.78 -1.16
CA SER A 125 18.76 -10.12 -1.72
C SER A 125 19.53 -11.04 -0.76
N PRO A 126 19.37 -12.37 -0.89
CA PRO A 126 20.11 -13.34 -0.09
C PRO A 126 21.63 -13.20 -0.30
N PRO A 127 22.47 -13.62 0.67
CA PRO A 127 22.08 -14.19 1.97
C PRO A 127 21.67 -13.12 2.99
N ASN A 128 21.98 -11.84 2.74
CA ASN A 128 21.83 -10.76 3.71
C ASN A 128 20.37 -10.33 3.93
N ALA A 129 19.48 -10.63 2.98
CA ALA A 129 18.06 -10.35 3.10
C ALA A 129 17.27 -11.40 3.89
N ALA A 130 17.90 -12.51 4.32
CA ALA A 130 17.22 -13.61 5.01
C ALA A 130 16.54 -13.24 6.35
N ALA A 131 16.88 -12.09 6.94
CA ALA A 131 16.24 -11.55 8.15
C ALA A 131 15.05 -10.61 7.86
N TYR A 132 14.80 -10.28 6.58
CA TYR A 132 13.83 -9.29 6.14
C TYR A 132 12.79 -9.97 5.24
N GLY A 133 11.51 -9.83 5.59
CA GLY A 133 10.40 -10.31 4.77
C GLY A 133 9.57 -9.12 4.28
N ILE A 134 8.97 -9.23 3.12
CA ILE A 134 7.93 -8.31 2.65
C ILE A 134 6.67 -9.12 2.39
N ASP A 135 5.51 -8.50 2.45
CA ASP A 135 4.29 -9.10 1.92
C ASP A 135 4.31 -8.97 0.38
N PRO A 136 4.53 -10.06 -0.37
CA PRO A 136 4.63 -9.99 -1.83
C PRO A 136 3.26 -10.02 -2.50
N ASN A 137 2.21 -10.39 -1.76
CA ASN A 137 0.88 -10.66 -2.28
C ASN A 137 -0.08 -9.51 -2.03
N HIS A 138 0.32 -8.52 -1.22
CA HIS A 138 -0.50 -7.35 -0.96
C HIS A 138 0.24 -6.05 -1.16
N TRP A 139 -0.45 -5.11 -1.78
CA TRP A 139 -0.07 -3.71 -1.84
C TRP A 139 -1.03 -2.88 -1.01
N ILE A 140 -0.50 -1.89 -0.29
CA ILE A 140 -1.30 -0.82 0.28
C ILE A 140 -1.20 0.36 -0.68
N ILE A 141 -2.34 0.74 -1.25
CA ILE A 141 -2.48 1.87 -2.16
C ILE A 141 -3.12 3.04 -1.42
N TYR A 142 -2.49 4.20 -1.51
CA TYR A 142 -3.10 5.46 -1.08
C TYR A 142 -3.57 6.27 -2.29
N LEU A 143 -4.81 6.74 -2.24
CA LEU A 143 -5.46 7.59 -3.23
C LEU A 143 -5.84 8.92 -2.57
N PRO A 144 -5.37 10.08 -3.07
CA PRO A 144 -5.72 11.39 -2.53
C PRO A 144 -7.13 11.85 -2.95
N SER A 145 -7.74 11.20 -3.94
CA SER A 145 -9.08 11.49 -4.45
C SER A 145 -9.74 10.20 -4.96
N ASP A 146 -11.06 10.23 -5.13
CA ASP A 146 -11.83 9.12 -5.71
C ASP A 146 -11.34 8.80 -7.12
N VAL A 147 -11.32 7.51 -7.46
CA VAL A 147 -10.98 7.01 -8.78
C VAL A 147 -12.18 7.18 -9.72
N PRO A 148 -12.07 7.92 -10.82
CA PRO A 148 -13.17 8.08 -11.76
C PRO A 148 -13.56 6.74 -12.41
N PRO A 149 -14.85 6.40 -12.47
CA PRO A 149 -15.33 5.26 -13.27
C PRO A 149 -14.93 5.40 -14.74
N GLY A 150 -14.55 4.31 -15.38
CA GLY A 150 -14.08 4.29 -16.77
C GLY A 150 -12.62 4.69 -16.98
N SER A 151 -11.91 5.16 -15.96
CA SER A 151 -10.49 5.59 -16.07
C SER A 151 -9.51 4.43 -16.27
N LEU A 152 -8.26 4.73 -16.62
CA LEU A 152 -7.19 3.74 -16.59
C LEU A 152 -6.89 3.31 -15.15
N MET A 153 -6.97 4.23 -14.19
CA MET A 153 -6.78 3.91 -12.77
C MET A 153 -7.80 2.88 -12.26
N GLU A 154 -9.08 3.03 -12.62
CA GLU A 154 -10.11 2.02 -12.30
C GLU A 154 -9.73 0.65 -12.87
N TRP A 155 -9.33 0.62 -14.14
CA TRP A 155 -8.92 -0.63 -14.80
C TRP A 155 -7.72 -1.27 -14.11
N TRP A 156 -6.72 -0.48 -13.71
CA TRP A 156 -5.50 -0.97 -13.07
C TRP A 156 -5.75 -1.51 -11.66
N LEU A 157 -6.63 -0.87 -10.89
CA LEU A 157 -7.03 -1.28 -9.55
C LEU A 157 -8.09 -2.39 -9.55
N SER A 158 -8.69 -2.67 -10.72
CA SER A 158 -9.89 -3.51 -10.89
C SER A 158 -11.14 -2.99 -10.16
N ALA A 159 -11.18 -1.72 -9.77
CA ALA A 159 -12.31 -1.07 -9.10
C ALA A 159 -12.17 0.47 -9.08
N ALA A 160 -13.31 1.16 -9.07
CA ALA A 160 -13.37 2.61 -8.83
C ALA A 160 -13.37 2.87 -7.32
N LEU A 161 -12.18 2.87 -6.73
CA LEU A 161 -11.99 3.03 -5.28
C LEU A 161 -12.17 4.50 -4.85
N PRO A 162 -12.74 4.75 -3.66
CA PRO A 162 -12.77 6.09 -3.08
C PRO A 162 -11.38 6.56 -2.64
N ALA A 163 -11.24 7.84 -2.30
CA ALA A 163 -10.05 8.37 -1.66
C ALA A 163 -9.73 7.63 -0.35
N GLY A 164 -8.44 7.51 -0.02
CA GLY A 164 -7.96 6.87 1.20
C GLY A 164 -7.00 5.71 0.95
N PHE A 165 -6.86 4.85 1.95
CA PHE A 165 -5.97 3.69 1.90
C PHE A 165 -6.74 2.42 1.56
N HIS A 166 -6.16 1.60 0.69
CA HIS A 166 -6.74 0.35 0.21
C HIS A 166 -5.71 -0.76 0.24
N LEU A 167 -6.06 -1.88 0.87
CA LEU A 167 -5.33 -3.12 0.68
C LEU A 167 -5.77 -3.71 -0.66
N LEU A 168 -4.83 -4.08 -1.52
CA LEU A 168 -5.09 -4.78 -2.78
C LEU A 168 -4.25 -6.03 -2.85
N ARG A 169 -4.84 -7.10 -3.38
CA ARG A 169 -4.11 -8.32 -3.70
C ARG A 169 -3.33 -8.13 -5.00
N VAL A 170 -2.13 -8.67 -5.04
CA VAL A 170 -1.26 -8.73 -6.21
C VAL A 170 -1.16 -10.18 -6.65
N SER A 171 -1.48 -10.43 -7.91
CA SER A 171 -1.27 -11.74 -8.54
C SER A 171 -0.26 -11.59 -9.66
N ALA A 172 0.78 -12.41 -9.68
CA ALA A 172 1.71 -12.41 -10.82
C ALA A 172 1.01 -12.85 -12.10
N VAL A 173 1.48 -12.30 -13.21
CA VAL A 173 1.08 -12.69 -14.55
C VAL A 173 2.32 -13.08 -15.31
N ASP A 174 2.36 -14.32 -15.80
CA ASP A 174 3.33 -14.70 -16.81
C ASP A 174 2.91 -14.07 -18.15
N THR A 175 3.63 -13.03 -18.54
CA THR A 175 3.34 -12.28 -19.77
C THR A 175 3.55 -13.11 -21.04
N THR A 176 4.31 -14.21 -20.97
CA THR A 176 4.48 -15.15 -22.08
C THR A 176 3.26 -16.05 -22.29
N CYS A 177 2.41 -16.16 -21.26
CA CYS A 177 1.21 -16.98 -21.26
C CYS A 177 -0.06 -16.23 -21.68
N ILE A 178 0.02 -14.94 -22.02
CA ILE A 178 -1.15 -14.16 -22.43
C ILE A 178 -1.48 -14.49 -23.90
N PRO A 179 -2.62 -15.14 -24.21
CA PRO A 179 -3.00 -15.43 -25.58
C PRO A 179 -3.22 -14.15 -26.39
N ALA A 180 -2.90 -14.17 -27.69
CA ALA A 180 -3.02 -13.00 -28.55
C ALA A 180 -4.45 -12.40 -28.56
N ALA A 181 -5.48 -13.25 -28.52
CA ALA A 181 -6.87 -12.80 -28.42
C ALA A 181 -7.16 -12.02 -27.14
N GLN A 182 -6.64 -12.49 -25.99
CA GLN A 182 -6.79 -11.81 -24.69
C GLN A 182 -6.02 -10.48 -24.68
N LEU A 183 -4.81 -10.46 -25.23
CA LEU A 183 -4.02 -9.24 -25.34
C LEU A 183 -4.73 -8.20 -26.22
N ASN A 184 -5.31 -8.61 -27.35
CA ASN A 184 -6.05 -7.72 -28.24
C ASN A 184 -7.34 -7.21 -27.59
N ALA A 185 -8.07 -8.05 -26.87
CA ALA A 185 -9.26 -7.63 -26.13
C ALA A 185 -8.92 -6.62 -25.02
N CYS A 186 -7.83 -6.86 -24.29
CA CYS A 186 -7.32 -5.92 -23.29
C CYS A 186 -6.93 -4.58 -23.92
N ALA A 187 -6.17 -4.61 -25.02
CA ALA A 187 -5.72 -3.40 -25.70
C ALA A 187 -6.90 -2.58 -26.25
N ALA A 188 -7.90 -3.24 -26.84
CA ALA A 188 -9.13 -2.60 -27.30
C ALA A 188 -9.92 -1.98 -26.15
N ASN A 189 -9.99 -2.63 -24.98
CA ASN A 189 -10.63 -2.05 -23.80
C ASN A 189 -9.93 -0.76 -23.34
N LEU A 190 -8.60 -0.78 -23.25
CA LEU A 190 -7.81 0.38 -22.84
C LEU A 190 -7.83 1.50 -23.88
N ALA A 191 -7.89 1.18 -25.17
CA ALA A 191 -8.09 2.16 -26.23
C ALA A 191 -9.45 2.88 -26.09
N GLY A 192 -10.51 2.14 -25.74
CA GLY A 192 -11.81 2.73 -25.40
C GLY A 192 -11.79 3.66 -24.18
N ARG A 193 -10.75 3.56 -23.33
CA ARG A 193 -10.50 4.44 -22.18
C ARG A 193 -9.52 5.58 -22.49
N GLY A 194 -9.15 5.76 -23.75
CA GLY A 194 -8.28 6.85 -24.21
C GLY A 194 -6.78 6.55 -24.15
N ILE A 195 -6.37 5.30 -23.92
CA ILE A 195 -4.95 4.92 -23.94
C ILE A 195 -4.52 4.56 -25.37
N PRO A 196 -3.44 5.14 -25.92
CA PRO A 196 -3.00 4.82 -27.28
C PRO A 196 -2.67 3.32 -27.46
N ASP A 197 -3.17 2.71 -28.54
CA ASP A 197 -2.70 1.41 -29.04
C ASP A 197 -2.08 1.61 -30.43
N ASP A 198 -0.74 1.60 -30.49
CA ASP A 198 0.04 1.68 -31.72
C ASP A 198 0.50 0.29 -32.22
N GLY A 199 -0.02 -0.78 -31.61
CA GLY A 199 0.39 -2.15 -31.89
C GLY A 199 1.68 -2.59 -31.18
N THR A 200 2.36 -1.69 -30.46
CA THR A 200 3.61 -1.97 -29.74
C THR A 200 3.41 -2.07 -28.23
N ALA A 201 4.39 -2.62 -27.52
CA ALA A 201 4.43 -2.65 -26.05
C ALA A 201 5.27 -1.50 -25.46
N ASN A 202 5.43 -0.39 -26.20
CA ASN A 202 6.17 0.78 -25.72
C ASN A 202 5.52 1.38 -24.46
N PRO A 203 6.30 1.95 -23.52
CA PRO A 203 5.74 2.55 -22.31
C PRO A 203 4.62 3.56 -22.63
N GLY A 204 3.49 3.42 -21.94
CA GLY A 204 2.32 4.30 -22.10
C GLY A 204 1.30 3.83 -23.14
N THR A 205 1.59 2.76 -23.90
CA THR A 205 0.60 2.15 -24.81
C THR A 205 -0.30 1.16 -24.06
N ALA A 206 -1.48 0.91 -24.60
CA ALA A 206 -2.44 -0.06 -24.07
C ALA A 206 -1.80 -1.44 -23.86
N ARG A 207 -0.98 -1.91 -24.82
CA ARG A 207 -0.31 -3.22 -24.73
C ARG A 207 0.79 -3.24 -23.67
N SER A 208 1.41 -2.12 -23.33
CA SER A 208 2.36 -2.05 -22.21
C SER A 208 1.67 -2.32 -20.87
N PHE A 209 0.50 -1.71 -20.63
CA PHE A 209 -0.32 -1.98 -19.45
C PHE A 209 -0.86 -3.41 -19.42
N CYS A 210 -1.35 -3.91 -20.56
CA CYS A 210 -1.82 -5.29 -20.68
C CYS A 210 -0.73 -6.33 -20.43
N ARG A 211 0.54 -5.97 -20.58
CA ARG A 211 1.70 -6.84 -20.32
C ARG A 211 2.37 -6.55 -18.97
N ALA A 212 1.74 -5.78 -18.08
CA ALA A 212 2.23 -5.68 -16.71
C ALA A 212 2.33 -7.10 -16.11
N PRO A 213 3.44 -7.44 -15.43
CA PRO A 213 3.70 -8.79 -14.90
C PRO A 213 2.90 -9.11 -13.63
N TYR A 214 1.85 -8.32 -13.37
CA TYR A 214 0.97 -8.48 -12.22
C TYR A 214 -0.44 -7.96 -12.55
N ARG A 215 -1.41 -8.36 -11.73
CA ARG A 215 -2.75 -7.75 -11.65
C ARG A 215 -3.12 -7.45 -10.22
N LEU A 216 -3.90 -6.39 -10.06
CA LEU A 216 -4.47 -6.01 -8.78
C LEU A 216 -5.93 -6.42 -8.71
N SER A 217 -6.36 -6.81 -7.52
CA SER A 217 -7.76 -7.04 -7.23
C SER A 217 -8.10 -6.62 -5.81
N VAL A 218 -9.35 -6.25 -5.58
CA VAL A 218 -9.88 -6.04 -4.23
C VAL A 218 -9.73 -7.34 -3.42
N PRO A 219 -9.22 -7.29 -2.19
CA PRO A 219 -9.03 -8.46 -1.36
C PRO A 219 -10.38 -9.06 -0.93
N LEU A 220 -10.35 -10.32 -0.52
CA LEU A 220 -11.51 -10.95 0.09
C LEU A 220 -11.80 -10.32 1.47
N PRO A 221 -13.06 -10.32 1.94
CA PRO A 221 -13.38 -9.86 3.28
C PRO A 221 -12.55 -10.57 4.35
N GLY A 222 -11.86 -9.79 5.21
CA GLY A 222 -11.04 -10.32 6.29
C GLY A 222 -9.65 -10.82 5.87
N GLU A 223 -9.24 -10.62 4.62
CA GLU A 223 -7.87 -10.89 4.19
C GLU A 223 -6.88 -9.97 4.93
N GLN A 224 -5.74 -10.54 5.30
CA GLN A 224 -4.74 -9.92 6.16
C GLN A 224 -3.39 -9.86 5.47
N LEU A 225 -2.55 -8.93 5.92
CA LEU A 225 -1.15 -8.88 5.52
C LEU A 225 -0.42 -10.13 6.02
N VAL A 226 0.50 -10.63 5.20
CA VAL A 226 1.30 -11.82 5.52
C VAL A 226 2.78 -11.51 5.37
N LEU A 227 3.51 -11.57 6.48
CA LEU A 227 4.97 -11.48 6.47
C LEU A 227 5.57 -12.88 6.52
N ASP A 228 6.13 -13.32 5.40
CA ASP A 228 6.94 -14.54 5.32
C ASP A 228 8.43 -14.17 5.46
N LEU A 229 9.04 -14.56 6.57
CA LEU A 229 10.42 -14.19 6.88
C LEU A 229 11.38 -15.22 6.29
N GLY A 230 12.43 -14.73 5.61
CA GLY A 230 13.44 -15.56 4.97
C GLY A 230 13.15 -15.91 3.51
N THR A 231 12.01 -15.51 2.97
CA THR A 231 11.71 -15.51 1.53
C THR A 231 11.81 -14.07 1.01
N VAL A 232 12.86 -13.80 0.24
CA VAL A 232 13.05 -12.48 -0.38
C VAL A 232 12.67 -12.57 -1.85
N GLY A 233 11.54 -11.96 -2.17
CA GLY A 233 11.04 -11.81 -3.52
C GLY A 233 9.94 -10.75 -3.55
N LEU A 234 10.14 -9.70 -4.33
CA LEU A 234 9.08 -8.79 -4.72
C LEU A 234 8.16 -9.53 -5.70
N GLY A 235 7.21 -10.29 -5.16
CA GLY A 235 6.24 -11.03 -5.95
C GLY A 235 6.75 -12.36 -6.51
N PRO A 236 5.85 -13.17 -7.11
CA PRO A 236 6.21 -14.38 -7.81
C PRO A 236 7.19 -14.05 -8.95
N ALA A 237 8.26 -14.82 -9.09
CA ALA A 237 9.22 -14.66 -10.16
C ALA A 237 8.50 -14.73 -11.52
N ALA A 238 8.46 -13.62 -12.25
CA ALA A 238 8.07 -13.63 -13.65
C ALA A 238 9.12 -14.45 -14.42
N GLY A 239 8.69 -15.53 -15.09
CA GLY A 239 9.56 -16.33 -15.95
C GLY A 239 10.15 -17.60 -15.33
N SER A 240 9.43 -18.29 -14.44
CA SER A 240 9.85 -19.60 -13.90
C SER A 240 9.93 -20.73 -14.96
N GLY A 241 9.58 -20.46 -16.22
CA GLY A 241 9.50 -21.47 -17.27
C GLY A 241 8.42 -22.53 -17.01
N ALA A 242 7.53 -22.28 -16.05
CA ALA A 242 6.39 -23.14 -15.79
C ALA A 242 5.42 -23.11 -16.98
N PRO A 243 4.83 -24.25 -17.37
CA PRO A 243 3.83 -24.27 -18.42
C PRO A 243 2.66 -23.36 -18.04
N CYS A 244 2.12 -22.65 -19.03
CA CYS A 244 0.95 -21.80 -18.83
C CYS A 244 -0.20 -22.64 -18.24
N PRO A 245 -0.85 -22.19 -17.15
CA PRO A 245 -2.00 -22.89 -16.61
C PRO A 245 -3.09 -23.02 -17.70
N PRO A 246 -3.84 -24.14 -17.72
CA PRO A 246 -4.88 -24.39 -18.71
C PRO A 246 -6.02 -23.36 -18.65
#